data_AF-A0A7L2W470-F1
#
_entry.id   AF-A0A7L2W470-F1
#
_cell.length_a   1.000
_cell.length_b   1.000
_cell.length_c   1.000
_cell.angle_alpha   90.00
_cell.angle_beta   90.00
_cell.angle_gamma   90.00
#
_symmetry.space_group_name_H-M   'P 1'
#
loop_
_entity.id
_entity.type
_entity.pdbx_description
1 polymer ?
#
loop_
_entity_poly.entity_id
_entity_poly.type
_entity_poly.pdbx_seq_one_letter_code
_entity_poly.pdbx_strand_id
1 'polypeptide(L)'
;FRAVMASHQAEVQNLKLDNDSVIEGISDQVLVAVVLSFTFIAALVYTLLRNEHQNIHPENQELVRALRQQLQTEQQDASAGDRHRFYTDMSCPVCLQQATFPIETNCGHLFCGSCIIAYWRYGSWLGAIRCPICRQTVTLFLPLFSEDQQDATQVFQDVNDYNRRFSGQPRSV
;
A
#
# COMPACT_ATOMS: atom_id res chain seq x y z
N PHE A 1 -20.58 -69.89 10.41
CA PHE A 1 -19.49 -69.59 9.47
C PHE A 1 -19.56 -68.20 8.83
N ARG A 2 -20.71 -67.75 8.29
CA ARG A 2 -20.85 -66.41 7.66
C ARG A 2 -20.63 -65.21 8.62
N ALA A 3 -21.05 -65.33 9.87
CA ALA A 3 -20.92 -64.24 10.87
C ALA A 3 -19.48 -64.01 11.36
N VAL A 4 -18.67 -65.08 11.47
CA VAL A 4 -17.27 -65.02 11.93
C VAL A 4 -16.35 -64.41 10.86
N MET A 5 -16.65 -64.63 9.58
CA MET A 5 -15.92 -64.03 8.46
C MET A 5 -16.19 -62.52 8.34
N ALA A 6 -17.42 -62.08 8.62
CA ALA A 6 -17.80 -60.66 8.59
C ALA A 6 -17.16 -59.85 9.74
N SER A 7 -17.03 -60.44 10.94
CA SER A 7 -16.33 -59.79 12.06
C SER A 7 -14.83 -59.68 11.79
N HIS A 8 -14.21 -60.74 11.26
CA HIS A 8 -12.79 -60.69 10.85
C HIS A 8 -12.55 -59.65 9.76
N GLN A 9 -13.45 -59.53 8.78
CA GLN A 9 -13.30 -58.59 7.68
C GLN A 9 -13.49 -57.14 8.14
N ALA A 10 -14.41 -56.88 9.08
CA ALA A 10 -14.59 -55.57 9.70
C ALA A 10 -13.40 -55.16 10.60
N GLU A 11 -12.80 -56.10 11.33
CA GLU A 11 -11.64 -55.84 12.19
C GLU A 11 -10.37 -55.60 11.37
N VAL A 12 -10.16 -56.37 10.29
CA VAL A 12 -9.06 -56.16 9.32
C VAL A 12 -9.22 -54.84 8.57
N GLN A 13 -10.45 -54.43 8.29
CA GLN A 13 -10.74 -53.17 7.60
C GLN A 13 -10.58 -51.96 8.55
N ASN A 14 -10.91 -52.10 9.85
CA ASN A 14 -10.62 -51.09 10.87
C ASN A 14 -9.11 -50.95 11.13
N LEU A 15 -8.36 -52.05 11.19
CA LEU A 15 -6.90 -52.04 11.34
C LEU A 15 -6.17 -51.42 10.14
N LYS A 16 -6.79 -51.47 8.94
CA LYS A 16 -6.21 -50.90 7.72
C LYS A 16 -6.46 -49.40 7.57
N LEU A 17 -7.54 -48.89 8.15
CA LEU A 17 -7.85 -47.45 8.16
C LEU A 17 -6.95 -46.63 9.09
N ASP A 18 -6.30 -47.27 10.07
CA ASP A 18 -5.43 -46.59 11.05
C ASP A 18 -3.95 -46.47 10.58
N ASN A 19 -3.61 -47.09 9.44
CA ASN A 19 -2.23 -47.18 8.93
C ASN A 19 -1.96 -46.39 7.63
N ASP A 20 -2.94 -45.66 7.10
CA ASP A 20 -2.73 -44.80 5.94
C ASP A 20 -2.12 -43.45 6.39
N SER A 21 -0.91 -43.50 6.95
CA SER A 21 -0.12 -42.31 7.24
C SER A 21 0.07 -41.51 5.95
N VAL A 22 -0.22 -40.21 5.97
CA VAL A 22 -0.21 -39.34 4.77
C VAL A 22 1.16 -39.32 4.05
N ILE A 23 2.24 -39.64 4.79
CA ILE A 23 3.59 -39.81 4.25
C ILE A 23 4.20 -41.07 4.87
N GLU A 24 4.54 -42.05 4.03
CA GLU A 24 5.13 -43.33 4.45
C GLU A 24 6.41 -43.10 5.26
N GLY A 25 6.42 -43.57 6.51
CA GLY A 25 7.54 -43.41 7.45
C GLY A 25 7.43 -42.21 8.41
N ILE A 26 6.37 -41.42 8.36
CA ILE A 26 6.12 -40.29 9.26
C ILE A 26 4.78 -40.48 9.96
N SER A 27 4.77 -40.34 11.29
CA SER A 27 3.52 -40.38 12.07
C SER A 27 2.71 -39.09 11.86
N ASP A 28 1.39 -39.22 11.71
CA ASP A 28 0.49 -38.07 11.50
C ASP A 28 0.56 -37.03 12.62
N GLN A 29 0.88 -37.45 13.84
CA GLN A 29 1.06 -36.52 14.96
C GLN A 29 2.22 -35.54 14.72
N VAL A 30 3.30 -36.02 14.08
CA VAL A 30 4.45 -35.18 13.73
C VAL A 30 4.06 -34.20 12.64
N LEU A 31 3.29 -34.65 11.65
CA LEU A 31 2.83 -33.80 10.56
C LEU A 31 1.91 -32.68 11.07
N VAL A 32 0.97 -33.00 11.96
CA VAL A 32 0.08 -32.00 12.59
C VAL A 32 0.89 -31.00 13.41
N ALA A 33 1.87 -31.45 14.20
CA ALA A 33 2.72 -30.56 14.98
C ALA A 33 3.51 -29.59 14.09
N VAL A 34 4.05 -30.06 12.96
CA VAL A 34 4.77 -29.22 12.00
C VAL A 34 3.84 -28.19 11.37
N VAL A 35 2.66 -28.59 10.89
CA VAL A 35 1.69 -27.67 10.28
C VAL A 35 1.23 -26.61 11.29
N LEU A 36 0.90 -26.99 12.51
CA LEU A 36 0.50 -26.05 13.57
C LEU A 36 1.65 -25.10 13.94
N SER A 37 2.89 -25.59 14.00
CA SER A 37 4.05 -24.73 14.26
C SER A 37 4.27 -23.70 13.14
N PHE A 38 4.13 -24.11 11.89
CA PHE A 38 4.31 -23.23 10.75
C PHE A 38 3.19 -22.19 10.67
N THR A 39 1.93 -22.58 10.91
CA THR A 39 0.80 -21.63 10.93
C THR A 39 0.92 -20.64 12.09
N PHE A 40 1.36 -21.11 13.27
CA PHE A 40 1.62 -20.24 14.42
C PHE A 40 2.76 -19.25 14.15
N ILE A 41 3.88 -19.72 13.61
CA ILE A 41 5.03 -18.87 13.25
C ILE A 41 4.62 -17.88 12.15
N ALA A 42 3.92 -18.31 11.11
CA ALA A 42 3.43 -17.43 10.05
C ALA A 42 2.45 -16.38 10.60
N ALA A 43 1.55 -16.77 11.51
CA ALA A 43 0.65 -15.84 12.18
C ALA A 43 1.40 -14.86 13.08
N LEU A 44 2.41 -15.31 13.83
CA LEU A 44 3.26 -14.48 14.68
C LEU A 44 4.09 -13.50 13.84
N VAL A 45 4.69 -13.96 12.75
CA VAL A 45 5.43 -13.11 11.80
C VAL A 45 4.48 -12.10 11.17
N TYR A 46 3.29 -12.53 10.74
CA TYR A 46 2.27 -11.63 10.21
C TYR A 46 1.83 -10.57 11.23
N THR A 47 1.61 -10.94 12.50
CA THR A 47 1.23 -9.97 13.54
C THR A 47 2.36 -9.02 13.87
N LEU A 48 3.62 -9.49 13.95
CA LEU A 48 4.78 -8.64 14.19
C LEU A 48 5.01 -7.66 13.03
N LEU A 49 4.98 -8.14 11.78
CA LEU A 49 5.11 -7.30 10.59
C LEU A 49 3.94 -6.31 10.44
N ARG A 50 2.72 -6.71 10.83
CA ARG A 50 1.54 -5.83 10.83
C ARG A 50 1.58 -4.79 11.95
N ASN A 51 2.09 -5.16 13.13
CA ASN A 51 2.23 -4.27 14.27
C ASN A 51 3.26 -3.16 14.00
N GLU A 52 4.35 -3.47 13.30
CA GLU A 52 5.34 -2.48 12.86
C GLU A 52 4.75 -1.46 11.87
N HIS A 53 3.73 -1.86 11.10
CA HIS A 53 3.06 -1.00 10.10
C HIS A 53 1.89 -0.19 10.68
N GLN A 54 1.41 -0.45 11.90
CA GLN A 54 0.30 0.28 12.50
C GLN A 54 0.69 0.94 13.82
N ASN A 55 0.72 2.27 13.78
CA ASN A 55 0.13 3.19 14.76
C ASN A 55 1.11 4.25 15.28
N ILE A 56 0.72 5.51 15.07
CA ILE A 56 1.07 6.60 15.97
C ILE A 56 0.73 6.12 17.39
N HIS A 57 1.72 6.08 18.28
CA HIS A 57 1.55 5.66 19.67
C HIS A 57 0.30 6.33 20.29
N PRO A 58 -0.58 5.60 21.01
CA PRO A 58 -1.87 6.11 21.47
C PRO A 58 -1.75 7.41 22.30
N GLU A 59 -0.68 7.55 23.08
CA GLU A 59 -0.36 8.77 23.85
C GLU A 59 -0.13 10.01 22.97
N ASN A 60 0.42 9.82 21.77
CA ASN A 60 0.73 10.92 20.87
C ASN A 60 -0.46 11.31 19.97
N GLN A 61 -1.61 10.63 20.09
CA GLN A 61 -2.76 10.97 19.25
C GLN A 61 -3.28 12.38 19.51
N GLU A 62 -3.39 12.80 20.78
CA GLU A 62 -3.89 14.13 21.13
C GLU A 62 -2.90 15.21 20.73
N LEU A 63 -1.61 14.98 20.97
CA LEU A 63 -0.54 15.89 20.54
C LEU A 63 -0.51 16.05 19.01
N VAL A 64 -0.66 14.96 18.25
CA VAL A 64 -0.73 15.01 16.79
C VAL A 64 -2.00 15.71 16.31
N ARG A 65 -3.14 15.54 16.99
CA ARG A 65 -4.37 16.28 16.68
C ARG A 65 -4.19 17.78 16.92
N ALA A 66 -3.63 18.17 18.07
CA ALA A 66 -3.37 19.56 18.42
C ALA A 66 -2.37 20.22 17.45
N LEU A 67 -1.28 19.51 17.11
CA LEU A 67 -0.29 19.98 16.13
C LEU A 67 -0.91 20.15 14.73
N ARG A 68 -1.75 19.22 14.29
CA ARG A 68 -2.48 19.36 13.00
C ARG A 68 -3.39 20.59 12.99
N GLN A 69 -4.09 20.85 14.09
CA GLN A 69 -4.94 22.03 14.21
C GLN A 69 -4.12 23.31 14.15
N GLN A 70 -2.99 23.36 14.87
CA GLN A 70 -2.09 24.51 14.85
C GLN A 70 -1.54 24.78 13.44
N LEU A 71 -1.04 23.75 12.76
CA LEU A 71 -0.56 23.87 11.37
C LEU A 71 -1.66 24.35 10.42
N GLN A 72 -2.91 23.86 10.57
CA GLN A 72 -4.02 24.32 9.73
C GLN A 72 -4.34 25.81 9.91
N THR A 73 -4.26 26.32 11.15
CA THR A 73 -4.45 27.75 11.43
C THR A 73 -3.31 28.59 10.83
N GLU A 74 -2.06 28.17 11.04
CA GLU A 74 -0.88 28.84 10.48
C GLU A 74 -0.90 28.87 8.94
N GLN A 75 -1.44 27.82 8.31
CA GLN A 75 -1.49 27.67 6.85
C GLN A 75 -2.68 28.39 6.19
N GLN A 76 -3.70 28.76 6.97
CA GLN A 76 -4.76 29.68 6.52
C GLN A 76 -4.30 31.13 6.58
N ASP A 77 -3.43 31.49 7.53
CA ASP A 77 -2.82 32.81 7.64
C ASP A 77 -1.65 33.00 6.65
N ALA A 78 -0.89 31.93 6.37
CA ALA A 78 0.11 31.89 5.29
C ALA A 78 -0.56 31.58 3.95
N SER A 79 -1.04 32.61 3.28
CA SER A 79 -1.83 32.53 2.05
C SER A 79 -1.41 31.41 1.08
N ALA A 80 -2.37 30.58 0.67
CA ALA A 80 -2.23 29.65 -0.46
C ALA A 80 -1.70 30.37 -1.73
N GLY A 81 -1.96 31.68 -1.83
CA GLY A 81 -1.43 32.55 -2.88
C GLY A 81 0.09 32.69 -2.89
N ASP A 82 0.79 32.67 -1.75
CA ASP A 82 2.25 32.88 -1.72
C ASP A 82 3.01 31.63 -2.17
N ARG A 83 2.52 30.44 -1.78
CA ARG A 83 3.02 29.17 -2.32
C ARG A 83 2.75 29.05 -3.82
N HIS A 84 1.55 29.43 -4.27
CA HIS A 84 1.20 29.39 -5.69
C HIS A 84 2.08 30.33 -6.53
N ARG A 85 2.41 31.53 -6.01
CA ARG A 85 3.33 32.49 -6.65
C ARG A 85 4.76 31.97 -6.81
N PHE A 86 5.25 31.15 -5.88
CA PHE A 86 6.61 30.59 -5.98
C PHE A 86 6.76 29.62 -7.16
N TYR A 87 5.67 28.94 -7.55
CA TYR A 87 5.70 27.98 -8.65
C TYR A 87 5.26 28.56 -10.00
N THR A 88 4.66 29.76 -10.05
CA THR A 88 4.31 30.42 -11.32
C THR A 88 5.52 30.83 -12.17
N ASP A 89 6.74 30.78 -11.63
CA ASP A 89 7.99 31.02 -12.39
C ASP A 89 8.72 29.70 -12.79
N MET A 90 8.18 28.53 -12.44
CA MET A 90 8.86 27.24 -12.67
C MET A 90 8.45 26.61 -14.01
N SER A 91 9.39 26.55 -14.96
CA SER A 91 9.22 25.82 -16.22
C SER A 91 9.19 24.30 -15.99
N CYS A 92 8.22 23.61 -16.57
CA CYS A 92 8.16 22.16 -16.54
C CYS A 92 9.35 21.57 -17.34
N PRO A 93 10.19 20.71 -16.73
CA PRO A 93 11.38 20.15 -17.40
C PRO A 93 11.04 19.14 -18.51
N VAL A 94 9.77 18.71 -18.63
CA VAL A 94 9.33 17.74 -19.65
C VAL A 94 8.89 18.45 -20.93
N CYS A 95 8.03 19.47 -20.83
CA CYS A 95 7.53 20.21 -21.99
C CYS A 95 8.25 21.55 -22.23
N LEU A 96 9.11 21.98 -21.30
CA LEU A 96 9.86 23.23 -21.34
C LEU A 96 8.98 24.49 -21.40
N GLN A 97 7.73 24.39 -20.97
CA GLN A 97 6.77 25.48 -20.88
C GLN A 97 6.44 25.80 -19.43
N GLN A 98 5.74 26.91 -19.20
CA GLN A 98 5.18 27.22 -17.88
C GLN A 98 4.31 26.05 -17.40
N ALA A 99 4.51 25.63 -16.15
CA ALA A 99 3.78 24.48 -15.62
C ALA A 99 2.27 24.78 -15.50
N THR A 100 1.46 23.99 -16.19
CA THR A 100 -0.01 24.02 -16.07
C THR A 100 -0.46 22.90 -15.13
N PHE A 101 -1.38 23.22 -14.22
CA PHE A 101 -1.79 22.33 -13.13
C PHE A 101 -0.57 21.70 -12.43
N PRO A 102 0.29 22.54 -11.82
CA PRO A 102 1.57 22.09 -11.28
C PRO A 102 1.40 20.96 -10.26
N ILE A 103 2.17 19.89 -10.44
CA ILE A 103 2.27 18.77 -9.50
C ILE A 103 3.69 18.71 -8.97
N GLU A 104 3.83 18.76 -7.65
CA GLU A 104 5.08 18.49 -6.95
C GLU A 104 5.15 17.01 -6.55
N THR A 105 6.32 16.42 -6.69
CA THR A 105 6.60 15.04 -6.26
C THR A 105 7.15 15.03 -4.83
N ASN A 106 7.13 13.89 -4.13
CA ASN A 106 7.75 13.75 -2.79
C ASN A 106 9.26 14.06 -2.73
N CYS A 107 9.93 14.23 -3.87
CA CYS A 107 11.32 14.68 -3.96
C CYS A 107 11.47 16.19 -4.23
N GLY A 108 10.36 16.94 -4.23
CA GLY A 108 10.33 18.39 -4.42
C GLY A 108 10.35 18.89 -5.87
N HIS A 109 10.48 18.00 -6.85
CA HIS A 109 10.48 18.38 -8.26
C HIS A 109 9.06 18.57 -8.81
N LEU A 110 8.91 19.58 -9.67
CA LEU A 110 7.64 20.05 -10.20
C LEU A 110 7.49 19.79 -11.71
N PHE A 111 6.28 19.43 -12.13
CA PHE A 111 5.92 19.15 -13.52
C PHE A 111 4.51 19.68 -13.83
N CYS A 112 4.17 19.82 -15.11
CA CYS A 112 2.75 19.93 -15.51
C CYS A 112 2.01 18.65 -15.10
N GLY A 113 0.74 18.79 -14.72
CA GLY A 113 -0.10 17.65 -14.40
C GLY A 113 -0.15 16.63 -15.53
N SER A 114 -0.44 17.10 -16.75
CA SER A 114 -0.48 16.25 -17.95
C SER A 114 0.84 15.54 -18.24
N CYS A 115 1.98 16.22 -18.05
CA CYS A 115 3.31 15.66 -18.32
C CYS A 115 3.65 14.50 -17.37
N ILE A 116 3.47 14.69 -16.06
CA ILE A 116 3.84 13.65 -15.09
C ILE A 116 2.85 12.48 -15.10
N ILE A 117 1.56 12.75 -15.35
CA ILE A 117 0.55 11.71 -15.53
C ILE A 117 0.84 10.88 -16.78
N ALA A 118 1.17 11.53 -17.90
CA ALA A 118 1.59 10.82 -19.10
C ALA A 118 2.83 9.96 -18.84
N TYR A 119 3.84 10.53 -18.19
CA TYR A 119 5.06 9.80 -17.83
C TYR A 119 4.76 8.57 -16.95
N TRP A 120 3.80 8.69 -16.01
CA TRP A 120 3.30 7.54 -15.26
C TRP A 120 2.60 6.50 -16.15
N ARG A 121 1.65 6.92 -16.99
CA ARG A 121 0.87 6.02 -17.86
C ARG A 121 1.74 5.27 -18.86
N TYR A 122 2.81 5.88 -19.36
CA TYR A 122 3.71 5.27 -20.36
C TYR A 122 4.95 4.60 -19.77
N GLY A 123 5.32 4.90 -18.52
CA GLY A 123 6.59 4.47 -17.94
C GLY A 123 6.57 3.09 -17.31
N SER A 124 5.69 2.86 -16.33
CA SER A 124 5.68 1.62 -15.53
C SER A 124 4.25 1.20 -15.25
N TRP A 125 3.84 0.06 -15.82
CA TRP A 125 2.48 -0.44 -15.62
C TRP A 125 2.25 -1.00 -14.21
N LEU A 126 3.31 -1.45 -13.53
CA LEU A 126 3.21 -2.24 -12.29
C LEU A 126 3.79 -1.54 -11.05
N GLY A 127 4.43 -0.38 -11.18
CA GLY A 127 5.14 0.24 -10.05
C GLY A 127 5.21 1.76 -10.12
N ALA A 128 5.53 2.36 -8.98
CA ALA A 128 5.78 3.79 -8.85
C ALA A 128 6.86 4.25 -9.83
N ILE A 129 6.65 5.42 -10.45
CA ILE A 129 7.65 6.00 -11.36
C ILE A 129 8.86 6.56 -10.62
N ARG A 130 9.95 6.80 -11.34
CA ARG A 130 11.12 7.52 -10.84
C ARG A 130 11.08 8.95 -11.34
N CYS A 131 11.43 9.92 -10.50
CA CYS A 131 11.45 11.32 -10.87
C CYS A 131 12.35 11.55 -12.12
N PRO A 132 11.87 12.24 -13.17
CA PRO A 132 12.68 12.57 -14.35
C PRO A 132 13.96 13.37 -14.05
N ILE A 133 14.01 14.10 -12.93
CA ILE A 133 15.16 14.94 -12.56
C ILE A 133 16.16 14.16 -11.69
N CYS A 134 15.73 13.66 -10.52
CA CYS A 134 16.64 13.07 -9.54
C CYS A 134 16.57 11.53 -9.44
N ARG A 135 15.68 10.88 -10.18
CA ARG A 135 15.48 9.42 -10.21
C ARG A 135 15.03 8.80 -8.87
N GLN A 136 14.65 9.59 -7.89
CA GLN A 136 14.00 9.11 -6.67
C GLN A 136 12.62 8.51 -7.01
N THR A 137 12.25 7.43 -6.32
CA THR A 137 10.92 6.83 -6.47
C THR A 137 9.85 7.82 -6.02
N VAL A 138 8.85 8.03 -6.87
CA VAL A 138 7.76 8.96 -6.60
C VAL A 138 6.59 8.21 -5.97
N THR A 139 6.33 8.41 -4.69
CA THR A 139 5.20 7.74 -3.99
C THR A 139 3.98 8.64 -3.83
N LEU A 140 4.15 9.95 -4.06
CA LEU A 140 3.12 10.94 -3.86
C LEU A 140 3.20 12.04 -4.94
N PHE A 141 2.05 12.37 -5.51
CA PHE A 141 1.78 13.57 -6.28
C PHE A 141 1.03 14.57 -5.41
N LEU A 142 1.58 15.78 -5.27
CA LEU A 142 1.00 16.88 -4.53
C LEU A 142 0.53 17.94 -5.53
N PRO A 143 -0.80 18.08 -5.74
CA PRO A 143 -1.33 19.12 -6.61
C PRO A 143 -1.11 20.49 -5.95
N LEU A 144 -0.55 21.44 -6.71
CA LEU A 144 -0.27 22.81 -6.26
C LEU A 144 -1.24 23.82 -6.88
N PHE A 145 -2.46 23.39 -7.19
CA PHE A 145 -3.54 24.17 -7.75
C PHE A 145 -4.85 23.79 -7.06
N SER A 146 -5.88 24.61 -7.23
CA SER A 146 -7.17 24.43 -6.57
C SER A 146 -8.15 23.63 -7.45
N GLU A 147 -9.06 22.88 -6.83
CA GLU A 147 -10.06 22.04 -7.53
C GLU A 147 -11.08 22.84 -8.36
N ASP A 148 -11.29 24.12 -8.03
CA ASP A 148 -12.24 25.03 -8.68
C ASP A 148 -11.74 25.59 -10.02
N GLN A 149 -10.47 25.36 -10.37
CA GLN A 149 -9.91 25.76 -11.66
C GLN A 149 -10.53 24.92 -12.79
N GLN A 150 -10.92 25.56 -13.91
CA GLN A 150 -11.50 24.85 -15.07
C GLN A 150 -10.55 23.73 -15.54
N ASP A 151 -11.11 22.57 -15.89
CA ASP A 151 -10.40 21.36 -16.33
C ASP A 151 -9.48 20.67 -15.30
N ALA A 152 -9.43 21.15 -14.05
CA ALA A 152 -8.62 20.56 -12.98
C ALA A 152 -9.12 19.16 -12.53
N THR A 153 -10.43 18.91 -12.65
CA THR A 153 -11.08 17.70 -12.11
C THR A 153 -10.42 16.40 -12.57
N GLN A 154 -10.08 16.30 -13.86
CA GLN A 154 -9.46 15.10 -14.41
C GLN A 154 -8.05 14.88 -13.83
N VAL A 155 -7.29 15.97 -13.67
CA VAL A 155 -5.93 15.92 -13.10
C VAL A 155 -5.99 15.46 -11.64
N PHE A 156 -6.95 15.97 -10.86
CA PHE A 156 -7.15 15.53 -9.48
C PHE A 156 -7.52 14.05 -9.37
N GLN A 157 -8.38 13.55 -10.26
CA GLN A 157 -8.72 12.13 -10.29
C GLN A 157 -7.50 11.26 -10.55
N ASP A 158 -6.66 11.64 -11.52
CA ASP A 158 -5.43 10.92 -11.84
C ASP A 158 -4.40 10.97 -10.71
N VAL A 159 -4.26 12.12 -10.05
CA VAL A 159 -3.44 12.28 -8.84
C VAL A 159 -3.93 11.36 -7.72
N ASN A 160 -5.23 11.34 -7.47
CA ASN A 160 -5.83 10.50 -6.44
C ASN A 160 -5.65 9.01 -6.74
N ASP A 161 -5.79 8.59 -8.00
CA ASP A 161 -5.54 7.21 -8.41
C ASP A 161 -4.07 6.81 -8.22
N TYR A 162 -3.13 7.68 -8.62
CA TYR A 162 -1.71 7.45 -8.39
C TYR A 162 -1.39 7.31 -6.89
N ASN A 163 -1.82 8.28 -6.09
CA ASN A 163 -1.54 8.33 -4.65
C ASN A 163 -2.15 7.13 -3.92
N ARG A 164 -3.36 6.71 -4.29
CA ARG A 164 -4.00 5.50 -3.73
C ARG A 164 -3.17 4.25 -3.98
N ARG A 165 -2.50 4.15 -5.13
CA ARG A 165 -1.70 2.98 -5.50
C ARG A 165 -0.33 2.95 -4.82
N PHE A 166 0.30 4.11 -4.63
CA PHE A 166 1.73 4.17 -4.32
C PHE A 166 2.11 4.90 -3.01
N SER A 167 1.17 5.54 -2.32
CA SER A 167 1.46 6.28 -1.07
C SER A 167 1.77 5.40 0.15
N GLY A 168 1.48 4.11 0.09
CA GLY A 168 1.62 3.19 1.23
C GLY A 168 0.58 3.39 2.34
N GLN A 169 -0.40 4.28 2.18
CA GLN A 169 -1.48 4.45 3.16
C GLN A 169 -2.41 3.23 3.18
N PRO A 170 -2.88 2.77 4.36
CA PRO A 170 -3.85 1.68 4.44
C PRO A 170 -5.14 2.07 3.71
N ARG A 171 -5.57 1.23 2.77
CA ARG A 171 -6.82 1.47 2.03
C ARG A 171 -7.98 1.31 3.00
N SER A 172 -8.80 2.34 3.13
CA SER A 172 -10.11 2.21 3.79
C SER A 172 -10.93 1.18 3.01
N VAL A 173 -11.29 0.10 3.68
CA VAL A 173 -12.21 -0.93 3.18
C VAL A 173 -13.65 -0.45 3.25
#